data_AF-A0A6D1ACL5-F1
#
_entry.id   AF-A0A6D1ACL5-F1
#
_cell.length_a   1.000
_cell.length_b   1.000
_cell.length_c   1.000
_cell.angle_alpha   90.00
_cell.angle_beta   90.00
_cell.angle_gamma   90.00
#
_symmetry.space_group_name_H-M   'P 1'
#
loop_
_entity.id
_entity.type
_entity.pdbx_description
1 polymer ?
#
loop_
_entity_poly.entity_id
_entity_poly.type
_entity_poly.pdbx_seq_one_letter_code
_entity_poly.pdbx_strand_id
1 'polypeptide(L)' 'FAFSAGNIFPQLVRDNNLGKIIGYDTFGGSSAIGYYILPTGDIIQLSSNTVFTNKNFETTEFGIKPDYLFDENIET' A
#
# COMPACT_ATOMS: atom_id res chain seq x y z
N PHE A 1 8.93 -7.46 -2.08
CA PHE A 1 8.37 -6.10 -1.93
C PHE A 1 6.84 -6.14 -1.83
N ALA A 2 6.24 -5.41 -0.88
CA ALA A 2 4.78 -5.38 -0.66
C ALA A 2 4.17 -4.08 -1.20
N PHE A 3 3.18 -4.20 -2.07
CA PHE A 3 2.50 -3.10 -2.79
C PHE A 3 1.03 -3.48 -3.03
N SER A 4 0.16 -2.51 -3.32
CA SER A 4 -1.25 -2.72 -3.66
C SER A 4 -2.03 -3.45 -2.54
N ALA A 5 -2.70 -4.56 -2.83
CA ALA A 5 -3.34 -5.37 -1.80
C ALA A 5 -2.36 -5.82 -0.70
N GLY A 6 -1.09 -6.02 -1.04
CA GLY A 6 -0.02 -6.32 -0.08
C GLY A 6 0.36 -5.14 0.83
N ASN A 7 0.04 -3.90 0.42
CA ASN A 7 0.08 -2.72 1.27
C ASN A 7 -1.16 -2.63 2.16
N ILE A 8 -2.35 -2.90 1.63
CA ILE A 8 -3.60 -2.79 2.41
C ILE A 8 -3.63 -3.79 3.58
N PHE A 9 -3.16 -5.02 3.36
CA PHE A 9 -3.19 -6.08 4.37
C PHE A 9 -2.52 -5.72 5.72
N PRO A 10 -1.24 -5.27 5.76
CA PRO A 10 -0.61 -4.88 7.02
C PRO A 10 -1.33 -3.73 7.71
N GLN A 11 -1.89 -2.75 6.98
CA GLN A 11 -2.71 -1.70 7.61
C GLN A 11 -3.91 -2.29 8.33
N LEU A 12 -4.61 -3.23 7.69
CA LEU A 12 -5.79 -3.89 8.27
C LEU A 12 -5.41 -4.64 9.56
N VAL A 13 -4.29 -5.37 9.55
CA VAL A 13 -3.76 -6.06 10.75
C VAL A 13 -3.50 -5.08 11.88
N ARG A 14 -2.83 -3.96 11.59
CA ARG A 14 -2.50 -2.93 12.59
C ARG A 14 -3.74 -2.21 13.13
N ASP A 15 -4.65 -1.78 12.27
CA ASP A 15 -5.82 -1.01 12.67
C ASP A 15 -6.77 -1.80 13.56
N ASN A 16 -6.85 -3.11 13.34
CA ASN A 16 -7.69 -4.03 14.10
C ASN A 16 -6.94 -4.71 15.26
N ASN A 17 -5.69 -4.32 15.53
CA ASN A 17 -4.86 -4.91 16.59
C ASN A 17 -4.77 -6.45 16.51
N LEU A 18 -4.61 -6.98 15.29
CA LEU A 18 -4.59 -8.43 15.02
C LEU A 18 -3.19 -9.04 15.10
N GLY A 19 -2.14 -8.23 15.15
CA GLY A 19 -0.76 -8.69 15.18
C GLY A 19 0.26 -7.56 15.09
N LYS A 20 1.53 -7.95 14.96
CA LYS A 20 2.66 -7.05 14.74
C LYS A 20 3.16 -7.17 13.30
N ILE A 21 3.49 -6.05 12.68
CA ILE A 21 4.09 -5.98 11.35
C ILE A 21 5.62 -5.95 11.53
N ILE A 22 6.32 -6.88 10.87
CA ILE A 22 7.78 -7.00 10.93
C ILE A 22 8.30 -7.03 9.50
N GLY A 23 9.35 -6.27 9.19
CA GLY A 23 9.99 -6.28 7.88
C GLY A 23 10.48 -4.90 7.45
N TYR A 24 10.24 -4.55 6.19
CA TYR A 24 10.58 -3.26 5.61
C TYR A 24 9.32 -2.43 5.35
N ASP A 25 9.51 -1.14 5.08
CA ASP A 25 8.43 -0.27 4.58
C ASP A 25 7.81 -0.87 3.31
N THR A 26 6.49 -0.87 3.25
CA THR A 26 5.78 -1.24 2.03
C THR A 26 5.86 -0.10 1.00
N PHE A 27 5.58 -0.40 -0.26
CA PHE A 27 5.69 0.53 -1.40
C PHE A 27 4.42 1.33 -1.65
N GLY A 28 3.38 1.17 -0.82
CA GLY A 28 2.13 1.90 -0.98
C GLY A 28 1.18 1.28 -2.00
N GLY A 29 0.42 2.12 -2.71
CA GLY A 29 -0.57 1.71 -3.71
C GLY A 29 -1.92 1.31 -3.11
N SER A 30 -2.44 2.13 -2.20
CA SER A 30 -3.76 1.94 -1.59
C SER A 30 -4.90 2.59 -2.37
N SER A 31 -4.59 3.24 -3.49
CA SER A 31 -5.56 3.81 -4.41
C SER A 31 -6.22 2.76 -5.29
N ALA A 32 -7.51 2.94 -5.56
CA ALA A 32 -8.18 2.23 -6.63
C ALA A 32 -7.56 2.65 -7.98
N ILE A 33 -7.30 1.67 -8.84
CA ILE A 33 -6.73 1.90 -10.15
C ILE A 33 -7.81 2.37 -11.13
N GLY A 34 -7.57 3.51 -11.77
CA GLY A 34 -8.34 3.99 -12.91
C GLY A 34 -7.71 3.52 -14.23
N TYR A 35 -8.55 3.07 -15.15
CA TYR A 35 -8.17 2.75 -16.53
C TYR A 35 -8.82 3.75 -17.48
N TYR A 36 -8.01 4.39 -18.32
CA TYR A 36 -8.46 5.39 -19.29
C TYR A 36 -8.05 4.93 -20.68
N ILE A 37 -9.04 4.64 -21.52
CA ILE A 37 -8.83 4.21 -22.90
C ILE A 37 -8.91 5.46 -23.78
N LEU A 38 -7.80 5.81 -24.41
CA LEU A 38 -7.71 6.95 -25.32
C LEU A 38 -8.36 6.60 -26.67
N PRO A 39 -8.79 7.60 -27.47
CA PRO A 39 -9.34 7.35 -28.81
C PRO A 39 -8.36 6.62 -29.76
N THR A 40 -7.06 6.68 -29.49
CA THR A 40 -6.01 5.95 -30.21
C THR A 40 -5.95 4.46 -29.87
N GLY A 41 -6.65 4.01 -28.82
CA GLY A 41 -6.60 2.66 -28.28
C GLY A 41 -5.58 2.47 -27.16
N ASP A 42 -4.77 3.48 -26.85
CA ASP A 42 -3.81 3.44 -25.75
C ASP A 42 -4.53 3.36 -24.39
N ILE A 43 -3.96 2.60 -23.45
CA ILE A 43 -4.48 2.46 -22.08
C ILE A 43 -3.55 3.20 -21.12
N ILE A 44 -4.10 4.19 -20.42
CA ILE A 44 -3.45 4.85 -19.29
C ILE A 44 -3.97 4.23 -17.99
N GLN A 45 -3.07 3.72 -17.17
CA GLN A 45 -3.36 3.21 -15.82
C GLN A 45 -2.80 4.17 -14.78
N LEU A 46 -3.67 4.71 -13.92
CA LEU A 46 -3.28 5.68 -12.88
C LEU A 46 -3.96 5.38 -11.55
N SER A 47 -3.28 5.71 -10.46
CA SER A 47 -3.89 5.82 -9.13
C SER A 47 -5.01 6.86 -9.17
N SER A 48 -6.21 6.47 -8.75
CA SER A 48 -7.32 7.42 -8.57
C SER A 48 -7.21 8.17 -7.24
N ASN A 49 -8.10 9.15 -7.03
CA ASN A 49 -8.26 9.82 -5.74
C ASN A 49 -9.05 8.97 -4.70
N THR A 50 -9.47 7.76 -5.05
CA THR A 50 -10.14 6.85 -4.12
C THR A 50 -9.08 6.00 -3.42
N VAL A 51 -8.70 6.41 -2.21
CA VAL A 51 -7.57 5.85 -1.46
C VAL A 51 -8.03 5.27 -0.14
N PHE A 52 -7.58 4.05 0.20
CA PHE A 52 -7.76 3.51 1.54
C PHE A 52 -6.95 4.31 2.58
N THR A 53 -7.59 4.58 3.72
CA THR A 53 -6.96 5.24 4.85
C THR A 53 -6.73 4.25 5.99
N ASN A 54 -5.92 4.65 6.96
CA ASN A 54 -5.91 4.01 8.26
C ASN A 54 -7.12 4.46 9.11
N LYS A 55 -7.23 3.91 10.32
CA LYS A 55 -8.28 4.24 11.29
C LYS A 55 -8.35 5.72 11.72
N ASN A 56 -7.29 6.49 11.48
CA ASN A 56 -7.20 7.92 11.78
C ASN A 56 -7.50 8.79 10.54
N PHE A 57 -7.98 8.20 9.44
CA PHE A 57 -8.21 8.86 8.16
C PHE A 57 -6.94 9.39 7.46
N GLU A 58 -5.77 8.84 7.81
CA GLU A 58 -4.51 9.16 7.14
C GLU A 58 -4.33 8.25 5.92
N THR A 59 -3.79 8.80 4.84
CA THR A 59 -3.55 8.04 3.60
C THR A 59 -2.54 6.92 3.82
N THR A 60 -2.76 5.80 3.13
CA THR A 60 -1.81 4.68 3.09
C THR A 60 -1.16 4.50 1.71
N GLU A 61 -1.37 5.45 0.80
CA GLU A 61 -0.86 5.40 -0.58
C GLU A 61 0.66 5.35 -0.67
N PHE A 62 1.35 5.91 0.32
CA PHE A 62 2.80 6.08 0.33
C PHE A 62 3.54 5.00 1.14
N GLY A 63 2.83 3.95 1.52
CA GLY A 63 3.40 2.84 2.28
C GLY A 63 3.06 2.85 3.76
N ILE A 64 3.44 1.76 4.40
CA ILE A 64 3.16 1.44 5.79
C ILE A 64 4.48 1.02 6.42
N LYS A 65 4.80 1.72 7.51
CA LYS A 65 5.92 1.37 8.36
C LYS A 65 5.60 0.15 9.22
N PRO A 66 6.51 -0.83 9.31
CA PRO A 66 6.36 -1.95 10.20
C PRO A 66 6.49 -1.50 11.66
N ASP A 67 6.00 -2.32 12.59
CA ASP A 67 6.23 -2.13 14.03
C ASP A 67 7.69 -2.45 14.39
N TYR A 68 8.30 -3.39 13.67
CA TYR A 68 9.71 -3.76 13.78
C TYR A 68 10.36 -3.69 12.39
N LEU A 69 11.17 -2.64 12.21
CA LEU A 69 11.92 -2.43 10.97
C LEU A 69 13.17 -3.30 10.95
N PHE A 70 13.46 -3.93 9.80
CA PHE A 70 14.75 -4.55 9.56
C PHE A 70 15.77 -3.48 9.13
N ASP A 71 16.83 -3.35 9.91
CA ASP A 71 17.90 -2.35 9.70
C ASP A 71 18.85 -2.73 8.55
N GLU A 72 18.92 -4.01 8.22
CA GLU A 72 19.75 -4.55 7.16
C GLU A 72 18.88 -5.31 6.16
N ASN A 73 19.34 -5.39 4.90
CA ASN A 73 18.74 -6.30 3.94
C ASN A 73 19.07 -7.74 4.37
N ILE A 74 18.13 -8.38 5.05
CA ILE A 74 18.18 -9.78 5.50
C ILE A 74 17.89 -10.76 4.34
N GLU A 75 17.85 -10.29 3.09
CA GLU A 75 17.73 -11.18 1.94
C GLU A 75 19.06 -11.93 1.70
N THR A 76 18.95 -13.26 1.74
CA THR A 76 19.91 -14.26 1.26
C THR A 76 19.38 -14.85 -0.05
#